data_AF-A0A849ZAQ1-F1
#
_entry.id   AF-A0A849ZAQ1-F1
#
_cell.length_a   1.000
_cell.length_b   1.000
_cell.length_c   1.000
_cell.angle_alpha   90.00
_cell.angle_beta   90.00
_cell.angle_gamma   90.00
#
_symmetry.space_group_name_H-M   'P 1'
#
loop_
_entity.id
_entity.type
_entity.pdbx_description
1 polymer ?
#
loop_
_entity_poly.entity_id
_entity_poly.type
_entity_poly.pdbx_seq_one_letter_code
_entity_poly.pdbx_strand_id
1 'polypeptide(L)'
;MAPPSALPSPTGAPTATPPVDAIEKPFALAIKFTESESVAVLGDTIGVLTRSRDEDGLTTRVAAFELKAGRFEKIGEHAFKVHEYVRDLTRVGDTTYIETITPVYRSGVLELVPIAGRGKRQNLGDPNLENYYRYQTYRGPECEEPRREGVTSMSSIDELIEIGKDRALIFGDACDGSPVLAIVDKTKATKKTIAVPATARVFETHFGVVVDDETKVLIVDSRGEVTETSIPTLPARTYTVVKAPDGSFIASTPTESFIARGPKWVSLALADGKKAFSLHPGDSTLWAFVGNDTDAVEIHKFLGPGEAAPALADTKALAAPTQKPVPATAGPSFPSDAPGPKCKKNLVVLYGFTKVTPDDYDFPLTRKAVKGHLELTGVRFVVAEELGKKYLVGMAQSFDQASRLARVIESGVKGSKPQILCTQPKELRELAIDLKTGNVK
;
A
#
# COMPACT_ATOMS: atom_id res chain seq x y z
N MET A 1 -30.99 73.95 6.27
CA MET A 1 -30.90 73.17 5.03
C MET A 1 -30.30 71.82 5.38
N ALA A 2 -31.12 70.77 5.42
CA ALA A 2 -30.67 69.41 5.65
C ALA A 2 -30.26 68.77 4.31
N PRO A 3 -29.21 67.92 4.26
CA PRO A 3 -28.79 67.28 3.04
C PRO A 3 -29.81 66.21 2.60
N PRO A 4 -29.91 65.91 1.29
CA PRO A 4 -30.85 64.93 0.79
C PRO A 4 -30.44 63.51 1.19
N SER A 5 -31.39 62.76 1.75
CA SER A 5 -31.25 61.34 2.06
C SER A 5 -30.91 60.55 0.80
N ALA A 6 -29.82 59.80 0.83
CA ALA A 6 -29.42 58.87 -0.21
C ALA A 6 -30.43 57.72 -0.31
N LEU A 7 -30.87 57.42 -1.53
CA LEU A 7 -31.70 56.26 -1.84
C LEU A 7 -30.91 54.96 -1.63
N PRO A 8 -31.53 53.90 -1.09
CA PRO A 8 -30.87 52.60 -0.93
C PRO A 8 -30.50 52.00 -2.29
N SER A 9 -29.27 51.50 -2.38
CA SER A 9 -28.76 50.81 -3.57
C SER A 9 -29.62 49.58 -3.90
N PRO A 10 -29.89 49.30 -5.19
CA PRO A 10 -30.66 48.12 -5.60
C PRO A 10 -29.94 46.85 -5.13
N THR A 11 -30.66 46.04 -4.36
CA THR A 11 -30.29 44.69 -3.94
C THR A 11 -29.90 43.90 -5.20
N GLY A 12 -28.65 43.43 -5.25
CA GLY A 12 -28.13 42.69 -6.39
C GLY A 12 -29.07 41.54 -6.76
N ALA A 13 -29.42 41.45 -8.04
CA ALA A 13 -30.23 40.34 -8.56
C ALA A 13 -29.55 39.01 -8.20
N PRO A 14 -30.31 37.99 -7.74
CA PRO A 14 -29.74 36.68 -7.45
C PRO A 14 -29.06 36.16 -8.71
N THR A 15 -27.75 35.88 -8.60
CA THR A 15 -26.96 35.26 -9.66
C THR A 15 -27.68 33.98 -10.06
N ALA A 16 -28.20 33.92 -11.28
CA ALA A 16 -28.94 32.76 -11.76
C ALA A 16 -28.05 31.52 -11.61
N THR A 17 -28.47 30.58 -10.77
CA THR A 17 -27.81 29.28 -10.64
C THR A 17 -27.78 28.66 -12.04
N PRO A 18 -26.60 28.36 -12.61
CA PRO A 18 -26.54 27.72 -13.91
C PRO A 18 -27.37 26.43 -13.87
N PRO A 19 -28.06 26.07 -14.97
CA PRO A 19 -28.84 24.84 -15.03
C PRO A 19 -27.94 23.65 -14.66
N VAL A 20 -28.41 22.86 -13.71
CA VAL A 20 -27.71 21.69 -13.12
C VAL A 20 -27.34 20.63 -14.17
N ASP A 21 -27.94 20.73 -15.36
CA ASP A 21 -27.76 19.81 -16.48
C ASP A 21 -26.47 20.02 -17.30
N ALA A 22 -25.70 21.09 -17.06
CA ALA A 22 -24.63 21.49 -17.99
C ALA A 22 -23.31 20.70 -17.89
N ILE A 23 -23.13 19.82 -16.91
CA ILE A 23 -21.91 19.00 -16.81
C ILE A 23 -22.26 17.54 -17.02
N GLU A 24 -22.41 17.13 -18.29
CA GLU A 24 -22.67 15.73 -18.66
C GLU A 24 -21.54 14.78 -18.17
N LYS A 25 -20.33 15.32 -17.91
CA LYS A 25 -19.14 14.58 -17.51
C LYS A 25 -18.29 15.41 -16.53
N PRO A 26 -18.57 15.40 -15.22
CA PRO A 26 -17.90 16.26 -14.24
C PRO A 26 -16.52 15.75 -13.84
N PHE A 27 -15.94 14.82 -14.59
CA PHE A 27 -14.60 14.29 -14.36
C PHE A 27 -13.79 14.39 -15.64
N ALA A 28 -12.56 14.86 -15.50
CA ALA A 28 -11.59 14.90 -16.59
C ALA A 28 -10.31 14.16 -16.19
N LEU A 29 -9.78 13.39 -17.14
CA LEU A 29 -8.53 12.65 -16.96
C LEU A 29 -7.40 13.64 -16.67
N ALA A 30 -6.81 13.51 -15.49
CA ALA A 30 -5.70 14.33 -15.04
C ALA A 30 -4.37 13.59 -15.15
N ILE A 31 -4.34 12.28 -14.85
CA ILE A 31 -3.13 11.47 -14.83
C ILE A 31 -3.42 10.05 -15.32
N LYS A 32 -2.47 9.45 -16.01
CA LYS A 32 -2.48 8.02 -16.36
C LYS A 32 -1.11 7.40 -16.10
N PHE A 33 -1.10 6.34 -15.30
CA PHE A 33 0.07 5.54 -14.97
C PHE A 33 0.05 4.22 -15.75
N THR A 34 1.23 3.71 -16.12
CA THR A 34 1.40 2.44 -16.84
C THR A 34 2.00 1.33 -15.99
N GLU A 35 2.36 1.63 -14.74
CA GLU A 35 2.99 0.68 -13.81
C GLU A 35 2.39 0.81 -12.41
N SER A 36 2.69 -0.15 -11.54
CA SER A 36 2.19 -0.22 -10.16
C SER A 36 2.90 0.77 -9.24
N GLU A 37 2.57 2.04 -9.40
CA GLU A 37 2.99 3.10 -8.49
C GLU A 37 1.98 3.21 -7.34
N SER A 38 2.45 3.45 -6.11
CA SER A 38 1.55 3.76 -4.99
C SER A 38 1.18 5.23 -5.09
N VAL A 39 -0.12 5.53 -5.20
CA VAL A 39 -0.63 6.88 -5.38
C VAL A 39 -1.49 7.27 -4.18
N ALA A 40 -1.29 8.49 -3.69
CA ALA A 40 -1.96 9.03 -2.50
C ALA A 40 -2.57 10.40 -2.80
N VAL A 41 -3.60 10.78 -2.05
CA VAL A 41 -4.12 12.16 -2.03
C VAL A 41 -3.50 12.90 -0.84
N LEU A 42 -2.81 14.00 -1.11
CA LEU A 42 -2.07 14.82 -0.13
C LEU A 42 -2.72 16.18 0.05
N GLY A 43 -3.92 16.21 0.66
CA GLY A 43 -4.78 17.39 0.64
C GLY A 43 -5.35 17.57 -0.78
N ASP A 44 -5.09 18.71 -1.42
CA ASP A 44 -5.63 19.01 -2.76
C ASP A 44 -4.78 18.54 -3.95
N THR A 45 -3.77 17.72 -3.70
CA THR A 45 -2.87 17.24 -4.75
C THR A 45 -2.61 15.74 -4.66
N ILE A 46 -1.97 15.21 -5.68
CA ILE A 46 -1.62 13.80 -5.82
C ILE A 46 -0.14 13.61 -5.46
N GLY A 47 0.10 12.71 -4.53
CA GLY A 47 1.42 12.18 -4.20
C GLY A 47 1.66 10.84 -4.90
N VAL A 48 2.88 10.60 -5.39
CA VAL A 48 3.26 9.32 -6.00
C VAL A 48 4.53 8.80 -5.35
N LEU A 49 4.55 7.51 -5.03
CA LEU A 49 5.74 6.78 -4.60
C LEU A 49 6.26 5.91 -5.73
N THR A 50 7.51 6.14 -6.11
CA THR A 50 8.24 5.23 -6.98
C THR A 50 9.26 4.45 -6.17
N ARG A 51 9.50 3.19 -6.53
CA ARG A 51 10.39 2.29 -5.80
C ARG A 51 11.47 1.77 -6.74
N SER A 52 12.73 1.84 -6.30
CA SER A 52 13.86 1.21 -6.99
C SER A 52 14.67 0.40 -5.99
N ARG A 53 15.03 -0.83 -6.34
CA ARG A 53 15.96 -1.62 -5.51
C ARG A 53 17.41 -1.24 -5.81
N ASP A 54 18.24 -1.13 -4.80
CA ASP A 54 19.68 -0.98 -4.98
C ASP A 54 20.31 -2.30 -5.48
N GLU A 55 21.52 -2.21 -6.03
CA GLU A 55 22.25 -3.37 -6.61
C GLU A 55 22.45 -4.52 -5.61
N ASP A 56 22.50 -4.21 -4.31
CA ASP A 56 22.65 -5.21 -3.25
C ASP A 56 21.36 -5.98 -2.96
N GLY A 57 20.21 -5.50 -3.45
CA GLY A 57 18.88 -6.04 -3.17
C GLY A 57 18.47 -5.94 -1.70
N LEU A 58 19.22 -5.24 -0.85
CA LEU A 58 18.98 -5.09 0.58
C LEU A 58 18.35 -3.75 0.94
N THR A 59 18.43 -2.78 0.02
CA THR A 59 17.88 -1.45 0.19
C THR A 59 16.87 -1.15 -0.92
N THR A 60 15.71 -0.62 -0.54
CA THR A 60 14.72 -0.06 -1.48
C THR A 60 14.75 1.44 -1.35
N ARG A 61 15.12 2.15 -2.42
CA ARG A 61 14.96 3.60 -2.49
C ARG A 61 13.54 3.91 -2.91
N VAL A 62 12.94 4.84 -2.20
CA VAL A 62 11.60 5.33 -2.46
C VAL A 62 11.67 6.82 -2.66
N ALA A 63 11.28 7.26 -3.85
CA ALA A 63 11.15 8.66 -4.18
C ALA A 63 9.67 9.05 -4.10
N ALA A 64 9.41 10.19 -3.46
CA ALA A 64 8.08 10.78 -3.40
C ALA A 64 8.00 11.96 -4.35
N PHE A 65 6.90 12.04 -5.07
CA PHE A 65 6.59 13.11 -6.01
C PHE A 65 5.25 13.74 -5.65
N GLU A 66 5.09 15.00 -6.00
CA GLU A 66 3.85 15.75 -5.81
C GLU A 66 3.46 16.41 -7.13
N LEU A 67 2.18 16.33 -7.49
CA LEU A 67 1.67 17.00 -8.68
C LEU A 67 1.61 18.52 -8.44
N LYS A 68 2.35 19.29 -9.23
CA LYS A 68 2.37 20.75 -9.20
C LYS A 68 2.29 21.30 -10.61
N ALA A 69 1.27 22.14 -10.85
CA ALA A 69 1.05 22.78 -12.16
C ALA A 69 1.11 21.80 -13.36
N GLY A 70 0.52 20.61 -13.21
CA GLY A 70 0.49 19.59 -14.26
C GLY A 70 1.80 18.80 -14.45
N ARG A 71 2.76 18.90 -13.53
CA ARG A 71 4.01 18.12 -13.57
C ARG A 71 4.29 17.50 -12.21
N PHE A 72 4.86 16.31 -12.21
CA PHE A 72 5.34 15.70 -10.97
C PHE A 72 6.72 16.26 -10.60
N GLU A 73 6.80 16.86 -9.43
CA GLU A 73 8.05 17.33 -8.84
C GLU A 73 8.47 16.38 -7.72
N LYS A 74 9.73 15.93 -7.75
CA LYS A 74 10.29 15.11 -6.67
C LYS A 74 10.40 15.96 -5.41
N ILE A 75 9.69 15.56 -4.36
CA ILE A 75 9.69 16.26 -3.06
C ILE A 75 10.69 15.65 -2.08
N GLY A 76 11.13 14.42 -2.30
CA GLY A 76 12.19 13.78 -1.52
C GLY A 76 12.50 12.36 -1.97
N GLU A 77 13.52 11.77 -1.34
CA GLU A 77 13.88 10.36 -1.49
C GLU A 77 14.34 9.82 -0.14
N HIS A 78 14.01 8.57 0.13
CA HIS A 78 14.46 7.86 1.31
C HIS A 78 14.88 6.43 0.97
N ALA A 79 15.90 5.93 1.66
CA ALA A 79 16.39 4.56 1.51
C ALA A 79 15.88 3.73 2.69
N PHE A 80 15.11 2.69 2.38
CA PHE A 80 14.54 1.76 3.35
C PHE A 80 15.27 0.43 3.30
N LYS A 81 15.43 -0.22 4.45
CA LYS A 81 15.97 -1.57 4.50
C LYS A 81 14.93 -2.56 3.98
N VAL A 82 15.37 -3.73 3.49
CA VAL A 82 14.50 -4.75 2.86
C VAL A 82 13.31 -5.21 3.72
N HIS A 83 13.38 -5.04 5.04
CA HIS A 83 12.31 -5.41 5.96
C HIS A 83 11.33 -4.27 6.24
N GLU A 84 11.60 -3.03 5.85
CA GLU A 84 10.66 -1.91 5.99
C GLU A 84 9.75 -1.88 4.75
N TYR A 85 8.45 -2.10 4.95
CA TYR A 85 7.47 -2.07 3.87
C TYR A 85 6.88 -0.68 3.74
N VAL A 86 7.13 -0.01 2.60
CA VAL A 86 6.45 1.24 2.29
C VAL A 86 4.99 0.96 1.89
N ARG A 87 4.07 1.63 2.57
CA ARG A 87 2.62 1.52 2.34
C ARG A 87 2.11 2.66 1.49
N ASP A 88 2.24 3.89 1.98
CA ASP A 88 1.56 5.06 1.42
C ASP A 88 2.31 6.40 1.69
N LEU A 89 1.76 7.51 1.20
CA LEU A 89 2.13 8.87 1.56
C LEU A 89 1.00 9.54 2.33
N THR A 90 1.37 10.31 3.36
CA THR A 90 0.42 11.12 4.12
C THR A 90 0.98 12.50 4.42
N ARG A 91 0.10 13.47 4.66
CA ARG A 91 0.47 14.86 4.99
C ARG A 91 -0.07 15.23 6.36
N VAL A 92 0.82 15.63 7.26
CA VAL A 92 0.47 16.12 8.60
C VAL A 92 1.05 17.52 8.78
N GLY A 93 0.17 18.51 8.74
CA GLY A 93 0.56 19.92 8.63
C GLY A 93 1.42 20.16 7.38
N ASP A 94 2.53 20.87 7.54
CA ASP A 94 3.45 21.19 6.43
C ASP A 94 4.47 20.08 6.12
N THR A 95 4.31 18.89 6.70
CA THR A 95 5.24 17.77 6.47
C THR A 95 4.54 16.62 5.75
N THR A 96 5.14 16.16 4.67
CA THR A 96 4.78 14.92 3.99
C THR A 96 5.62 13.79 4.54
N TYR A 97 4.96 12.69 4.87
CA TYR A 97 5.55 11.48 5.41
C TYR A 97 5.32 10.30 4.48
N ILE A 98 6.27 9.37 4.45
CA ILE A 98 6.07 8.01 3.99
C ILE A 98 5.53 7.19 5.16
N GLU A 99 4.44 6.47 4.94
CA GLU A 99 3.96 5.45 5.86
C GLU A 99 4.72 4.14 5.63
N THR A 100 5.37 3.64 6.68
CA THR A 100 6.10 2.37 6.63
C THR A 100 5.62 1.40 7.68
N ILE A 101 5.60 0.12 7.33
CA ILE A 101 5.32 -0.99 8.24
C ILE A 101 6.62 -1.77 8.43
N THR A 102 7.12 -1.78 9.66
CA THR A 102 8.27 -2.59 10.06
C THR A 102 7.76 -3.87 10.75
N PRO A 103 7.89 -5.07 10.15
CA PRO A 103 7.48 -6.30 10.78
C PRO A 103 8.35 -6.58 12.00
N VAL A 104 7.70 -6.73 13.14
CA VAL A 104 8.24 -7.32 14.36
C VAL A 104 7.51 -8.65 14.55
N TYR A 105 8.09 -9.63 15.26
CA TYR A 105 7.48 -10.96 15.40
C TYR A 105 5.98 -10.88 15.79
N ARG A 106 5.09 -11.25 14.86
CA ARG A 106 3.61 -11.27 14.94
C ARG A 106 2.87 -9.92 14.85
N SER A 107 3.56 -8.81 14.61
CA SER A 107 2.91 -7.52 14.38
C SER A 107 3.74 -6.54 13.55
N GLY A 108 3.10 -5.57 12.88
CA GLY A 108 3.82 -4.50 12.19
C GLY A 108 3.93 -3.29 13.11
N VAL A 109 5.01 -2.52 13.08
CA VAL A 109 5.04 -1.18 13.66
C VAL A 109 4.81 -0.19 12.52
N LEU A 110 3.75 0.62 12.64
CA LEU A 110 3.49 1.68 11.69
C LEU A 110 4.32 2.90 12.07
N GLU A 111 5.10 3.41 11.11
CA GLU A 111 5.94 4.58 11.29
C GLU A 111 5.68 5.61 10.20
N LEU A 112 5.74 6.89 10.58
CA LEU A 112 5.76 8.02 9.66
C LEU A 112 7.19 8.50 9.50
N VAL A 113 7.75 8.35 8.30
CA VAL A 113 9.10 8.81 7.98
C VAL A 113 9.00 10.10 7.17
N PRO A 114 9.47 11.26 7.68
CA PRO A 114 9.34 12.52 6.96
C PRO A 114 10.17 12.49 5.68
N ILE A 115 9.55 12.83 4.55
CA ILE A 115 10.21 12.91 3.25
C ILE A 115 10.32 14.34 2.72
N ALA A 116 9.41 15.23 3.12
CA ALA A 116 9.45 16.65 2.81
C ALA A 116 8.88 17.46 3.99
N GLY A 117 9.52 18.57 4.35
CA GLY A 117 9.14 19.39 5.51
C GLY A 117 10.06 19.23 6.72
N ARG A 118 9.65 19.74 7.88
CA ARG A 118 10.46 19.78 9.12
C ARG A 118 10.04 18.77 10.19
N GLY A 119 9.12 17.87 9.88
CA GLY A 119 8.69 16.83 10.81
C GLY A 119 9.81 15.86 11.18
N LYS A 120 9.55 15.08 12.23
CA LYS A 120 10.46 14.03 12.73
C LYS A 120 9.84 12.67 12.49
N ARG A 121 10.65 11.61 12.40
CA ARG A 121 10.15 10.23 12.36
C ARG A 121 9.24 10.00 13.56
N GLN A 122 8.03 9.50 13.31
CA GLN A 122 7.05 9.21 14.35
C GLN A 122 6.78 7.71 14.33
N ASN A 123 6.86 7.08 15.50
CA ASN A 123 6.38 5.72 15.68
C ASN A 123 4.92 5.82 16.12
N LEU A 124 3.99 5.35 15.30
CA LEU A 124 2.55 5.37 15.60
C LEU A 124 2.14 4.19 16.49
N GLY A 125 3.11 3.38 16.93
CA GLY A 125 2.92 2.15 17.67
C GLY A 125 2.65 0.97 16.75
N ASP A 126 2.52 -0.20 17.36
CA ASP A 126 1.90 -1.35 16.73
C ASP A 126 0.43 -1.00 16.46
N PRO A 127 -0.01 -0.81 15.20
CA PRO A 127 -1.37 -0.41 14.89
C PRO A 127 -2.39 -1.46 15.35
N ASN A 128 -1.96 -2.72 15.60
CA ASN A 128 -2.81 -3.79 16.10
C ASN A 128 -2.76 -3.99 17.61
N LEU A 129 -1.80 -3.43 18.34
CA LEU A 129 -1.66 -3.70 19.77
C LEU A 129 -1.63 -2.43 20.64
N GLU A 130 -0.90 -1.37 20.33
CA GLU A 130 -0.79 -0.24 21.27
C GLU A 130 -1.99 0.72 21.24
N ASN A 131 -2.60 0.97 20.07
CA ASN A 131 -3.86 1.69 20.00
C ASN A 131 -5.02 0.81 20.49
N TYR A 132 -5.01 -0.48 20.17
CA TYR A 132 -5.98 -1.44 20.72
C TYR A 132 -5.93 -1.47 22.26
N TYR A 133 -4.75 -1.45 22.89
CA TYR A 133 -4.60 -1.47 24.36
C TYR A 133 -4.72 -0.09 25.04
N ARG A 134 -4.29 1.03 24.45
CA ARG A 134 -4.58 2.37 25.01
C ARG A 134 -6.08 2.64 25.02
N TYR A 135 -6.79 2.17 23.99
CA TYR A 135 -8.23 2.36 23.85
C TYR A 135 -9.08 1.18 24.36
N GLN A 136 -8.49 0.10 24.92
CA GLN A 136 -9.22 -0.79 25.85
C GLN A 136 -9.72 -0.05 27.10
N THR A 137 -9.20 1.16 27.40
CA THR A 137 -9.80 2.08 28.38
C THR A 137 -10.96 2.91 27.80
N TYR A 138 -11.09 2.98 26.48
CA TYR A 138 -12.33 3.33 25.78
C TYR A 138 -13.13 2.07 25.54
N ARG A 139 -13.58 1.46 26.64
CA ARG A 139 -14.74 0.59 26.54
C ARG A 139 -15.85 1.47 25.96
N GLY A 140 -16.37 1.09 24.79
CA GLY A 140 -17.71 1.52 24.42
C GLY A 140 -18.65 1.26 25.61
N PRO A 141 -19.81 1.93 25.69
CA PRO A 141 -20.71 1.68 26.80
C PRO A 141 -20.90 0.17 26.93
N GLU A 142 -20.53 -0.41 28.08
CA GLU A 142 -20.58 -1.86 28.27
C GLU A 142 -22.02 -2.32 28.03
N CYS A 143 -22.19 -3.58 27.64
CA CYS A 143 -23.52 -4.16 27.48
C CYS A 143 -24.31 -4.26 28.81
N GLU A 144 -23.78 -3.73 29.91
CA GLU A 144 -24.40 -3.71 31.22
C GLU A 144 -25.46 -2.59 31.35
N GLU A 145 -26.56 -2.93 32.01
CA GLU A 145 -27.65 -2.02 32.34
C GLU A 145 -27.36 -1.20 33.61
N PRO A 146 -27.89 0.04 33.76
CA PRO A 146 -28.90 0.66 32.91
C PRO A 146 -28.32 1.45 31.73
N ARG A 147 -28.93 1.25 30.56
CA ARG A 147 -28.64 2.03 29.36
C ARG A 147 -28.97 3.50 29.63
N ARG A 148 -28.01 4.40 29.38
CA ARG A 148 -28.33 5.84 29.32
C ARG A 148 -29.21 6.08 28.10
N GLU A 149 -30.31 6.79 28.29
CA GLU A 149 -31.24 7.14 27.21
C GLU A 149 -30.49 7.85 26.08
N GLY A 150 -30.63 7.33 24.85
CA GLY A 150 -29.95 7.85 23.65
C GLY A 150 -28.51 7.38 23.43
N VAL A 151 -28.01 6.38 24.16
CA VAL A 151 -26.67 5.79 23.96
C VAL A 151 -26.77 4.29 23.68
N THR A 152 -26.31 3.85 22.51
CA THR A 152 -26.21 2.42 22.16
C THR A 152 -24.91 1.81 22.70
N SER A 153 -25.01 0.73 23.46
CA SER A 153 -23.86 -0.04 23.97
C SER A 153 -23.17 -0.83 22.85
N MET A 154 -21.83 -0.95 22.92
CA MET A 154 -21.00 -1.63 21.92
C MET A 154 -20.40 -2.91 22.48
N SER A 155 -20.41 -3.98 21.69
CA SER A 155 -19.83 -5.29 22.03
C SER A 155 -18.41 -5.48 21.47
N SER A 156 -18.11 -4.88 20.32
CA SER A 156 -16.79 -4.93 19.66
C SER A 156 -16.41 -3.55 19.10
N ILE A 157 -15.11 -3.35 18.87
CA ILE A 157 -14.57 -2.22 18.09
C ILE A 157 -13.75 -2.84 16.97
N ASP A 158 -14.10 -2.52 15.72
CA ASP A 158 -13.44 -3.01 14.52
C ASP A 158 -12.46 -1.98 13.96
N GLU A 159 -12.85 -0.70 13.95
CA GLU A 159 -12.07 0.38 13.36
C GLU A 159 -12.17 1.65 14.20
N LEU A 160 -11.08 2.42 14.28
CA LEU A 160 -11.05 3.72 14.92
C LEU A 160 -10.38 4.74 14.01
N ILE A 161 -11.03 5.87 13.84
CA ILE A 161 -10.57 6.95 12.97
C ILE A 161 -10.48 8.22 13.81
N GLU A 162 -9.26 8.72 14.03
CA GLU A 162 -9.08 9.97 14.76
C GLU A 162 -9.54 11.15 13.90
N ILE A 163 -10.33 12.04 14.50
CA ILE A 163 -10.84 13.21 13.78
C ILE A 163 -10.50 14.47 14.55
N GLY A 164 -9.45 15.14 14.07
CA GLY A 164 -8.82 16.23 14.79
C GLY A 164 -8.17 15.76 16.10
N LYS A 165 -7.87 16.71 16.98
CA LYS A 165 -7.20 16.42 18.27
C LYS A 165 -8.15 15.87 19.34
N ASP A 166 -9.43 16.19 19.20
CA ASP A 166 -10.40 16.13 20.30
C ASP A 166 -11.54 15.14 20.05
N ARG A 167 -11.59 14.48 18.89
CA ARG A 167 -12.64 13.51 18.55
C ARG A 167 -12.06 12.24 17.92
N ALA A 168 -12.82 11.15 17.99
CA ALA A 168 -12.58 9.92 17.23
C ALA A 168 -13.92 9.34 16.77
N LEU A 169 -13.93 8.68 15.62
CA LEU A 169 -14.97 7.75 15.21
C LEU A 169 -14.56 6.34 15.62
N ILE A 170 -15.52 5.57 16.10
CA ILE A 170 -15.37 4.17 16.44
C ILE A 170 -16.42 3.38 15.68
N PHE A 171 -15.98 2.41 14.89
CA PHE A 171 -16.84 1.44 14.23
C PHE A 171 -16.75 0.13 15.00
N GLY A 172 -17.87 -0.57 15.12
CA GLY A 172 -17.92 -1.90 15.70
C GLY A 172 -19.35 -2.41 15.77
N ASP A 173 -19.57 -3.46 16.56
CA ASP A 173 -20.90 -4.04 16.74
C ASP A 173 -21.56 -3.51 18.01
N ALA A 174 -22.86 -3.23 17.96
CA ALA A 174 -23.69 -3.06 19.13
C ALA A 174 -23.86 -4.39 19.88
N CYS A 175 -24.42 -4.33 21.08
CA CYS A 175 -24.71 -5.53 21.88
C CYS A 175 -25.73 -6.48 21.25
N ASP A 176 -26.53 -6.02 20.28
CA ASP A 176 -27.44 -6.86 19.49
C ASP A 176 -26.80 -7.39 18.19
N GLY A 177 -25.51 -7.12 17.97
CA GLY A 177 -24.76 -7.52 16.78
C GLY A 177 -25.00 -6.64 15.55
N SER A 178 -25.74 -5.54 15.67
CA SER A 178 -25.85 -4.56 14.58
C SER A 178 -24.60 -3.69 14.47
N PRO A 179 -24.12 -3.35 13.26
CA PRO A 179 -22.99 -2.45 13.13
C PRO A 179 -23.39 -1.04 13.60
N VAL A 180 -22.49 -0.39 14.33
CA VAL A 180 -22.69 0.95 14.87
C VAL A 180 -21.45 1.81 14.66
N LEU A 181 -21.71 3.08 14.42
CA LEU A 181 -20.71 4.13 14.45
C LEU A 181 -20.91 4.99 15.69
N ALA A 182 -19.84 5.23 16.41
CA ALA A 182 -19.77 6.07 17.59
C ALA A 182 -18.83 7.25 17.36
N ILE A 183 -19.32 8.48 17.48
CA ILE A 183 -18.45 9.66 17.63
C ILE A 183 -18.11 9.82 19.10
N VAL A 184 -16.83 9.89 19.43
CA VAL A 184 -16.32 10.03 20.80
C VAL A 184 -15.57 11.35 20.95
N ASP A 185 -16.05 12.21 21.85
CA ASP A 185 -15.37 13.42 22.29
C ASP A 185 -14.30 13.07 23.34
N LYS A 186 -13.02 13.28 23.01
CA LYS A 186 -11.84 12.98 23.85
C LYS A 186 -11.65 14.00 24.98
N THR A 187 -12.26 15.18 24.89
CA THR A 187 -12.02 16.30 25.82
C THR A 187 -12.94 16.30 27.04
N LYS A 188 -14.05 15.59 26.99
CA LYS A 188 -15.06 15.57 28.06
C LYS A 188 -14.91 14.36 28.95
N ALA A 189 -14.93 14.60 30.28
CA ALA A 189 -14.92 13.55 31.30
C ALA A 189 -16.11 12.58 31.15
N THR A 190 -17.24 13.06 30.65
CA THR A 190 -18.35 12.24 30.16
C THR A 190 -18.25 12.14 28.64
N LYS A 191 -17.61 11.07 28.17
CA LYS A 191 -17.55 10.68 26.76
C LYS A 191 -18.98 10.66 26.21
N LYS A 192 -19.36 11.64 25.40
CA LYS A 192 -20.67 11.65 24.74
C LYS A 192 -20.52 10.82 23.47
N THR A 193 -21.04 9.60 23.51
CA THR A 193 -21.11 8.73 22.35
C THR A 193 -22.42 9.00 21.62
N ILE A 194 -22.35 9.53 20.42
CA ILE A 194 -23.50 9.50 19.50
C ILE A 194 -23.37 8.19 18.75
N ALA A 195 -24.10 7.18 19.19
CA ALA A 195 -24.15 5.89 18.51
C ALA A 195 -25.30 5.93 17.51
N VAL A 196 -24.96 5.72 16.25
CA VAL A 196 -25.93 5.72 15.16
C VAL A 196 -26.05 4.30 14.63
N PRO A 197 -27.28 3.76 14.44
CA PRO A 197 -27.46 2.48 13.76
C PRO A 197 -26.84 2.61 12.37
N ALA A 198 -25.72 1.93 12.13
CA ALA A 198 -25.13 1.94 10.81
C ALA A 198 -25.92 0.96 9.95
N THR A 199 -26.49 1.41 8.83
CA THR A 199 -27.10 0.49 7.87
C THR A 199 -26.00 -0.19 7.04
N ALA A 200 -25.18 -1.03 7.69
CA ALA A 200 -24.28 -2.07 7.16
C ALA A 200 -23.39 -1.78 5.91
N ARG A 201 -23.27 -0.56 5.39
CA ARG A 201 -22.82 -0.39 3.99
C ARG A 201 -21.95 0.81 3.64
N VAL A 202 -21.33 1.56 4.55
CA VAL A 202 -20.45 2.67 4.10
C VAL A 202 -19.10 2.72 4.79
N PHE A 203 -18.01 2.65 4.01
CA PHE A 203 -16.62 2.79 4.47
C PHE A 203 -15.72 3.55 3.45
N GLU A 204 -14.85 4.43 4.00
CA GLU A 204 -13.78 5.29 3.41
C GLU A 204 -14.16 6.39 2.39
N THR A 205 -13.48 7.55 2.21
CA THR A 205 -12.70 8.48 3.06
C THR A 205 -13.25 9.89 2.77
N HIS A 206 -13.46 10.73 3.80
CA HIS A 206 -14.48 11.81 3.92
C HIS A 206 -15.89 11.26 4.07
N PHE A 207 -16.18 10.95 5.33
CA PHE A 207 -17.27 10.13 5.80
C PHE A 207 -18.61 10.74 5.46
N GLY A 208 -19.38 10.05 4.61
CA GLY A 208 -20.82 10.11 4.61
C GLY A 208 -21.39 8.88 5.31
N VAL A 209 -21.76 8.97 6.59
CA VAL A 209 -22.36 7.83 7.32
C VAL A 209 -23.85 7.88 7.16
N VAL A 210 -24.43 6.79 6.67
CA VAL A 210 -25.86 6.73 6.35
C VAL A 210 -26.66 6.48 7.63
N VAL A 211 -27.69 7.28 7.83
CA VAL A 211 -28.57 7.25 9.00
C VAL A 211 -30.02 7.25 8.52
N ASP A 212 -30.91 6.56 9.24
CA ASP A 212 -32.37 6.47 9.01
C ASP A 212 -32.79 6.14 7.56
N ASP A 213 -33.25 4.90 7.32
CA ASP A 213 -33.88 4.44 6.07
C ASP A 213 -33.11 4.78 4.76
N GLU A 214 -31.78 4.93 4.84
CA GLU A 214 -30.91 5.32 3.72
C GLU A 214 -31.18 6.73 3.14
N THR A 215 -31.77 7.64 3.93
CA THR A 215 -32.18 8.99 3.47
C THR A 215 -31.43 10.15 4.11
N LYS A 216 -30.53 9.88 5.08
CA LYS A 216 -29.66 10.90 5.66
C LYS A 216 -28.22 10.45 5.66
N VAL A 217 -27.33 11.43 5.56
CA VAL A 217 -25.88 11.22 5.64
C VAL A 217 -25.29 12.19 6.66
N LEU A 218 -24.49 11.66 7.58
CA LEU A 218 -23.60 12.44 8.44
C LEU A 218 -22.30 12.67 7.69
N ILE A 219 -22.00 13.93 7.41
CA ILE A 219 -20.77 14.34 6.75
C ILE A 219 -19.80 14.78 7.82
N VAL A 220 -18.60 14.20 7.82
CA VAL A 220 -17.52 14.65 8.70
C VAL A 220 -16.48 15.40 7.86
N ASP A 221 -16.30 16.68 8.15
CA ASP A 221 -15.30 17.51 7.46
C ASP A 221 -13.87 17.23 7.96
N SER A 222 -12.87 17.79 7.28
CA SER A 222 -11.44 17.63 7.64
C SER A 222 -11.07 18.21 9.02
N ARG A 223 -11.96 18.98 9.65
CA ARG A 223 -11.82 19.50 11.02
C ARG A 223 -12.54 18.65 12.05
N GLY A 224 -13.29 17.65 11.61
CA GLY A 224 -14.10 16.78 12.45
C GLY A 224 -15.42 17.35 12.89
N GLU A 225 -15.91 18.38 12.20
CA GLU A 225 -17.28 18.80 12.37
C GLU A 225 -18.22 17.85 11.64
N VAL A 226 -19.29 17.47 12.33
CA VAL A 226 -20.28 16.52 11.84
C VAL A 226 -21.54 17.30 11.48
N THR A 227 -21.95 17.20 10.22
CA THR A 227 -23.18 17.79 9.72
C THR A 227 -24.12 16.71 9.21
N GLU A 228 -25.36 16.69 9.70
CA GLU A 228 -26.42 15.84 9.16
C GLU A 228 -27.02 16.51 7.92
N THR A 229 -27.14 15.77 6.83
CA THR A 229 -27.77 16.24 5.59
C THR A 229 -28.73 15.20 5.04
N SER A 230 -29.93 15.63 4.65
CA SER A 230 -30.88 14.78 3.93
C SER A 230 -30.41 14.55 2.49
N ILE A 231 -30.50 13.30 2.05
CA ILE A 231 -30.16 12.87 0.69
C ILE A 231 -31.32 12.05 0.10
N PRO A 232 -31.39 11.85 -1.23
CA PRO A 232 -32.30 10.87 -1.80
C PRO A 232 -31.94 9.46 -1.33
N THR A 233 -32.92 8.55 -1.27
CA THR A 233 -32.70 7.14 -0.93
C THR A 233 -31.57 6.56 -1.76
N LEU A 234 -30.56 5.99 -1.10
CA LEU A 234 -29.33 5.56 -1.75
C LEU A 234 -29.54 4.47 -2.79
N PRO A 235 -28.66 4.39 -3.81
CA PRO A 235 -28.57 3.23 -4.66
C PRO A 235 -28.26 1.97 -3.83
N ALA A 236 -28.86 0.84 -4.22
CA ALA A 236 -28.58 -0.44 -3.57
C ALA A 236 -27.08 -0.79 -3.67
N ARG A 237 -26.52 -1.34 -2.58
CA ARG A 237 -25.09 -1.73 -2.49
C ARG A 237 -24.11 -0.55 -2.66
N THR A 238 -24.53 0.66 -2.31
CA THR A 238 -23.59 1.77 -2.11
C THR A 238 -22.56 1.36 -1.05
N TYR A 239 -21.27 1.59 -1.29
CA TYR A 239 -20.18 1.35 -0.35
C TYR A 239 -19.46 2.65 0.09
N THR A 240 -19.58 3.73 -0.68
CA THR A 240 -19.01 5.05 -0.38
C THR A 240 -20.00 6.14 -0.74
N VAL A 241 -20.11 7.18 0.08
CA VAL A 241 -20.81 8.43 -0.24
C VAL A 241 -19.91 9.60 0.13
N VAL A 242 -19.67 10.50 -0.82
CA VAL A 242 -18.85 11.70 -0.64
C VAL A 242 -19.59 12.96 -1.06
N LYS A 243 -19.29 14.08 -0.41
CA LYS A 243 -19.74 15.40 -0.84
C LYS A 243 -18.66 16.04 -1.71
N ALA A 244 -18.99 16.32 -2.97
CA ALA A 244 -18.10 16.99 -3.90
C ALA A 244 -17.95 18.49 -3.54
N PRO A 245 -16.90 19.18 -4.05
CA PRO A 245 -16.66 20.60 -3.78
C PRO A 245 -17.79 21.54 -4.21
N ASP A 246 -18.57 21.16 -5.23
CA ASP A 246 -19.76 21.90 -5.68
C ASP A 246 -20.99 21.69 -4.76
N GLY A 247 -20.83 20.89 -3.70
CA GLY A 247 -21.87 20.54 -2.74
C GLY A 247 -22.75 19.36 -3.15
N SER A 248 -22.56 18.80 -4.35
CA SER A 248 -23.28 17.61 -4.79
C SER A 248 -22.83 16.36 -4.00
N PHE A 249 -23.73 15.38 -3.90
CA PHE A 249 -23.40 14.09 -3.31
C PHE A 249 -23.12 13.07 -4.40
N ILE A 250 -22.09 12.27 -4.20
CA ILE A 250 -21.73 11.17 -5.09
C ILE A 250 -21.70 9.88 -4.29
N ALA A 251 -22.39 8.87 -4.76
CA ALA A 251 -22.45 7.53 -4.18
C ALA A 251 -21.78 6.52 -5.12
N SER A 252 -20.98 5.61 -4.59
CA SER A 252 -20.31 4.56 -5.36
C SER A 252 -20.79 3.18 -4.93
N THR A 253 -21.05 2.33 -5.92
CA THR A 253 -21.36 0.89 -5.79
C THR A 253 -20.27 0.08 -6.49
N PRO A 254 -20.14 -1.24 -6.27
CA PRO A 254 -19.09 -2.04 -6.89
C PRO A 254 -19.05 -1.98 -8.42
N THR A 255 -20.16 -1.59 -9.06
CA THR A 255 -20.31 -1.59 -10.52
C THR A 255 -20.52 -0.21 -11.12
N GLU A 256 -20.89 0.79 -10.32
CA GLU A 256 -21.34 2.09 -10.82
C GLU A 256 -21.29 3.18 -9.75
N SER A 257 -20.99 4.40 -10.16
CA SER A 257 -21.10 5.61 -9.34
C SER A 257 -22.30 6.45 -9.77
N PHE A 258 -22.84 7.23 -8.84
CA PHE A 258 -24.06 8.01 -9.00
C PHE A 258 -23.87 9.41 -8.41
N ILE A 259 -24.48 10.42 -9.03
CA ILE A 259 -24.54 11.78 -8.50
C ILE A 259 -25.99 12.15 -8.13
N ALA A 260 -26.17 12.79 -6.99
CA ALA A 260 -27.46 13.27 -6.55
C ALA A 260 -27.88 14.52 -7.37
N ARG A 261 -29.06 14.44 -7.99
CA ARG A 261 -29.69 15.52 -8.76
C ARG A 261 -31.12 15.71 -8.25
N GLY A 262 -31.30 16.68 -7.35
CA GLY A 262 -32.56 16.86 -6.65
C GLY A 262 -32.94 15.60 -5.87
N PRO A 263 -34.16 15.03 -6.05
CA PRO A 263 -34.61 13.84 -5.32
C PRO A 263 -34.18 12.51 -5.98
N LYS A 264 -33.26 12.53 -6.96
CA LYS A 264 -32.87 11.32 -7.71
C LYS A 264 -31.36 11.14 -7.75
N TRP A 265 -30.94 9.89 -7.79
CA TRP A 265 -29.59 9.49 -8.16
C TRP A 265 -29.50 9.27 -9.66
N VAL A 266 -28.51 9.86 -10.30
CA VAL A 266 -28.25 9.73 -11.73
C VAL A 266 -26.91 9.04 -11.93
N SER A 267 -26.87 8.04 -12.82
CA SER A 267 -25.65 7.33 -13.21
C SER A 267 -24.56 8.32 -13.61
N LEU A 268 -23.38 8.14 -13.05
CA LEU A 268 -22.21 8.97 -13.28
C LEU A 268 -21.15 8.15 -14.01
N ALA A 269 -20.70 8.69 -15.14
CA ALA A 269 -19.64 8.08 -15.93
C ALA A 269 -18.49 9.07 -16.13
N LEU A 270 -17.27 8.54 -16.17
CA LEU A 270 -16.08 9.27 -16.59
C LEU A 270 -16.16 9.59 -18.09
N ALA A 271 -15.25 10.44 -18.57
CA ALA A 271 -15.30 10.93 -19.95
C ALA A 271 -15.24 9.82 -21.02
N ASP A 272 -14.60 8.70 -20.68
CA ASP A 272 -14.44 7.50 -21.50
C ASP A 272 -15.54 6.44 -21.29
N GLY A 273 -16.55 6.75 -20.49
CA GLY A 273 -17.71 5.88 -20.23
C GLY A 273 -17.55 4.92 -19.07
N LYS A 274 -16.40 4.88 -18.37
CA LYS A 274 -16.24 4.06 -17.16
C LYS A 274 -17.17 4.55 -16.04
N LYS A 275 -17.81 3.61 -15.35
CA LYS A 275 -18.84 3.90 -14.34
C LYS A 275 -18.44 3.50 -12.92
N ALA A 276 -17.61 2.47 -12.77
CA ALA A 276 -17.07 2.06 -11.47
C ALA A 276 -15.71 2.74 -11.25
N PHE A 277 -15.59 3.49 -10.17
CA PHE A 277 -14.35 4.15 -9.74
C PHE A 277 -14.43 4.47 -8.25
N SER A 278 -13.27 4.57 -7.61
CA SER A 278 -13.14 4.97 -6.21
C SER A 278 -13.02 6.49 -6.12
N LEU A 279 -13.58 7.07 -5.06
CA LEU A 279 -13.59 8.51 -4.84
C LEU A 279 -12.66 8.85 -3.69
N HIS A 280 -11.76 9.81 -3.92
CA HIS A 280 -10.76 10.24 -2.96
C HIS A 280 -10.82 11.77 -2.83
N PRO A 281 -11.42 12.28 -1.76
CA PRO A 281 -11.54 13.72 -1.58
C PRO A 281 -10.25 14.30 -1.01
N GLY A 282 -9.96 15.52 -1.43
CA GLY A 282 -9.01 16.44 -0.83
C GLY A 282 -9.73 17.54 -0.05
N ASP A 283 -9.01 18.58 0.35
CA ASP A 283 -9.57 19.69 1.14
C ASP A 283 -10.62 20.51 0.35
N SER A 284 -10.39 20.68 -0.95
CA SER A 284 -11.23 21.43 -1.89
C SER A 284 -11.36 20.75 -3.25
N THR A 285 -10.71 19.61 -3.47
CA THR A 285 -10.74 18.84 -4.72
C THR A 285 -11.37 17.46 -4.50
N LEU A 286 -12.01 16.89 -5.51
CA LEU A 286 -12.40 15.48 -5.50
C LEU A 286 -11.72 14.75 -6.65
N TRP A 287 -11.10 13.61 -6.34
CA TRP A 287 -10.43 12.77 -7.31
C TRP A 287 -11.20 11.47 -7.50
N ALA A 288 -11.27 10.99 -8.74
CA ALA A 288 -11.76 9.65 -9.07
C ALA A 288 -10.60 8.78 -9.54
N PHE A 289 -10.48 7.61 -8.94
CA PHE A 289 -9.43 6.64 -9.22
C PHE A 289 -10.03 5.45 -9.95
N VAL A 290 -9.44 5.12 -11.09
CA VAL A 290 -9.75 3.91 -11.86
C VAL A 290 -8.49 3.06 -11.87
N GLY A 291 -8.56 1.89 -11.23
CA GLY A 291 -7.51 0.88 -11.30
C GLY A 291 -8.12 -0.46 -11.67
N ASN A 292 -7.48 -1.17 -12.59
CA ASN A 292 -7.66 -2.61 -12.73
C ASN A 292 -6.49 -3.26 -12.00
N ASP A 293 -6.68 -4.43 -11.38
CA ASP A 293 -5.73 -5.13 -10.49
C ASP A 293 -4.28 -5.31 -11.00
N THR A 294 -3.93 -4.94 -12.23
CA THR A 294 -2.62 -5.25 -12.81
C THR A 294 -1.88 -4.18 -13.63
N ASP A 295 -2.50 -3.22 -14.34
CA ASP A 295 -1.74 -2.57 -15.44
C ASP A 295 -1.81 -1.04 -15.61
N ALA A 296 -2.85 -0.36 -15.12
CA ALA A 296 -2.91 1.11 -15.25
C ALA A 296 -3.79 1.73 -14.17
N VAL A 297 -3.32 2.84 -13.60
CA VAL A 297 -4.11 3.70 -12.71
C VAL A 297 -4.43 4.98 -13.48
N GLU A 298 -5.70 5.32 -13.62
CA GLU A 298 -6.16 6.60 -14.14
C GLU A 298 -6.75 7.43 -13.00
N ILE A 299 -6.33 8.69 -12.94
CA ILE A 299 -6.83 9.65 -11.95
C ILE A 299 -7.53 10.77 -12.70
N HIS A 300 -8.78 10.99 -12.32
CA HIS A 300 -9.64 12.00 -12.90
C HIS A 300 -9.94 13.07 -11.84
N LYS A 301 -9.88 14.34 -12.23
CA LYS A 301 -10.26 15.46 -11.36
C LYS A 301 -11.73 15.77 -11.55
N PHE A 302 -12.46 15.92 -10.45
CA PHE A 302 -13.80 16.50 -10.48
C PHE A 302 -13.74 17.96 -10.91
N LEU A 303 -14.61 18.36 -11.84
CA LEU A 303 -14.72 19.72 -12.36
C LEU A 303 -15.95 20.38 -11.78
N GLY A 304 -15.75 21.48 -11.06
CA GLY A 304 -16.84 22.34 -10.63
C GLY A 304 -17.50 23.06 -11.82
N PRO A 305 -18.69 23.67 -11.61
CA PRO A 305 -19.34 24.49 -12.64
C PRO A 305 -18.41 25.58 -13.20
N GLY A 306 -18.18 25.55 -14.52
CA GLY A 306 -17.32 26.52 -15.21
C GLY A 306 -15.81 26.28 -15.07
N GLU A 307 -15.39 25.22 -14.36
CA GLU A 307 -13.98 24.85 -14.27
C GLU A 307 -13.50 24.23 -15.59
N ALA A 308 -12.34 24.67 -16.06
CA ALA A 308 -11.71 24.07 -17.23
C ALA A 308 -11.09 22.70 -16.87
N ALA A 309 -11.16 21.76 -17.81
CA ALA A 309 -10.47 20.48 -17.64
C ALA A 309 -8.96 20.71 -17.42
N PRO A 310 -8.33 20.00 -16.47
CA PRO A 310 -6.88 20.11 -16.26
C PRO A 310 -6.14 19.63 -17.50
N ALA A 311 -4.95 20.19 -17.72
CA ALA A 311 -4.01 19.59 -18.65
C ALA A 311 -3.58 18.21 -18.13
N LEU A 312 -3.38 17.25 -19.04
CA LEU A 312 -2.86 15.93 -18.69
C LEU A 312 -1.46 16.08 -18.08
N ALA A 313 -1.26 15.49 -16.92
CA ALA A 313 0.00 15.59 -16.19
C ALA A 313 1.16 14.92 -16.95
N ASP A 314 2.33 15.55 -16.96
CA ASP A 314 3.56 14.95 -17.47
C ASP A 314 4.15 13.99 -16.44
N THR A 315 4.06 12.69 -16.73
CA THR A 315 4.56 11.60 -15.87
C THR A 315 6.00 11.21 -16.17
N LYS A 316 6.69 11.85 -17.13
CA LYS A 316 8.09 11.51 -17.47
C LYS A 316 9.05 11.59 -16.28
N ALA A 317 8.77 12.49 -15.33
CA ALA A 317 9.57 12.65 -14.13
C ALA A 317 9.49 11.44 -13.17
N LEU A 318 8.44 10.63 -13.28
CA LEU A 318 8.20 9.44 -12.46
C LEU A 318 8.91 8.21 -12.98
N ALA A 319 9.31 8.21 -14.26
CA ALA A 319 10.05 7.10 -14.84
C ALA A 319 11.22 6.79 -13.92
N ALA A 320 11.21 5.59 -13.32
CA ALA A 320 12.31 5.13 -12.50
C ALA A 320 13.59 5.35 -13.33
N PRO A 321 14.68 5.87 -12.74
CA PRO A 321 15.95 5.93 -13.46
C PRO A 321 16.16 4.52 -13.96
N THR A 322 16.16 4.36 -15.29
CA THR A 322 16.22 3.05 -15.95
C THR A 322 17.36 2.34 -15.25
N GLN A 323 17.03 1.35 -14.41
CA GLN A 323 18.05 0.59 -13.73
C GLN A 323 18.88 0.07 -14.88
N LYS A 324 20.09 0.60 -15.04
CA LYS A 324 21.01 0.15 -16.09
C LYS A 324 21.00 -1.36 -15.92
N PRO A 325 20.44 -2.13 -16.86
CA PRO A 325 19.90 -3.45 -16.58
C PRO A 325 20.95 -4.18 -15.79
N VAL A 326 20.67 -4.37 -14.50
CA VAL A 326 21.57 -5.15 -13.65
C VAL A 326 21.47 -6.50 -14.32
N PRO A 327 22.53 -6.98 -15.00
CA PRO A 327 22.44 -8.14 -15.87
C PRO A 327 21.79 -9.23 -15.05
N ALA A 328 20.55 -9.57 -15.42
CA ALA A 328 19.57 -10.22 -14.57
C ALA A 328 20.26 -11.32 -13.80
N THR A 329 20.50 -11.11 -12.49
CA THR A 329 21.53 -11.81 -11.68
C THR A 329 21.79 -13.18 -12.29
N ALA A 330 22.75 -13.21 -13.21
CA ALA A 330 22.99 -14.43 -13.94
C ALA A 330 23.29 -15.44 -12.85
N GLY A 331 22.62 -16.60 -12.87
CA GLY A 331 23.13 -17.74 -12.13
C GLY A 331 24.64 -17.75 -12.33
N PRO A 332 25.43 -17.96 -11.25
CA PRO A 332 26.84 -17.61 -11.18
C PRO A 332 27.50 -17.82 -12.54
N SER A 333 27.94 -16.73 -13.18
CA SER A 333 28.48 -16.78 -14.53
C SER A 333 29.89 -17.34 -14.45
N PHE A 334 30.00 -18.64 -14.20
CA PHE A 334 31.21 -19.34 -14.58
C PHE A 334 31.32 -19.19 -16.10
N PRO A 335 32.47 -18.78 -16.65
CA PRO A 335 32.72 -18.99 -18.06
C PRO A 335 32.66 -20.50 -18.30
N SER A 336 31.54 -20.98 -18.84
CA SER A 336 31.29 -22.40 -18.98
C SER A 336 30.99 -22.71 -20.44
N ASP A 337 31.73 -23.67 -20.98
CA ASP A 337 31.23 -24.41 -22.13
C ASP A 337 29.90 -25.08 -21.75
N ALA A 338 29.06 -25.39 -22.73
CA ALA A 338 27.80 -26.07 -22.47
C ALA A 338 28.06 -27.36 -21.68
N PRO A 339 27.34 -27.61 -20.56
CA PRO A 339 27.52 -28.83 -19.79
C PRO A 339 27.15 -30.03 -20.66
N GLY A 340 27.93 -31.11 -20.56
CA GLY A 340 27.66 -32.31 -21.33
C GLY A 340 28.79 -33.34 -21.33
N PRO A 341 28.62 -34.48 -22.03
CA PRO A 341 29.54 -35.61 -21.99
C PRO A 341 30.97 -35.29 -22.45
N LYS A 342 31.16 -34.23 -23.24
CA LYS A 342 32.47 -33.78 -23.74
C LYS A 342 33.23 -32.89 -22.74
N CYS A 343 32.62 -32.55 -21.61
CA CYS A 343 33.21 -31.70 -20.61
C CYS A 343 34.33 -32.42 -19.84
N LYS A 344 35.52 -31.83 -19.80
CA LYS A 344 36.68 -32.37 -19.06
C LYS A 344 36.50 -32.34 -17.54
N LYS A 345 35.76 -31.35 -17.02
CA LYS A 345 35.53 -31.14 -15.58
C LYS A 345 34.08 -30.70 -15.35
N ASN A 346 33.25 -31.65 -14.93
CA ASN A 346 31.85 -31.38 -14.64
C ASN A 346 31.75 -30.85 -13.21
N LEU A 347 31.42 -29.58 -13.08
CA LEU A 347 31.24 -28.90 -11.80
C LEU A 347 29.75 -28.78 -11.50
N VAL A 348 29.34 -29.05 -10.26
CA VAL A 348 27.98 -28.81 -9.78
C VAL A 348 28.01 -27.73 -8.71
N VAL A 349 27.44 -26.56 -8.98
CA VAL A 349 27.29 -25.48 -8.00
C VAL A 349 26.17 -25.86 -7.04
N LEU A 350 26.50 -25.99 -5.75
CA LEU A 350 25.53 -26.40 -4.74
C LEU A 350 24.98 -25.19 -3.97
N TYR A 351 25.88 -24.33 -3.46
CA TYR A 351 25.52 -23.14 -2.68
C TYR A 351 26.50 -22.00 -2.92
N GLY A 352 25.98 -20.77 -2.99
CA GLY A 352 26.79 -19.57 -2.83
C GLY A 352 26.98 -19.24 -1.34
N PHE A 353 28.18 -18.79 -0.98
CA PHE A 353 28.41 -18.24 0.35
C PHE A 353 27.73 -16.88 0.45
N THR A 354 27.10 -16.64 1.59
CA THR A 354 26.65 -15.30 1.95
C THR A 354 27.79 -14.56 2.66
N LYS A 355 27.66 -13.24 2.83
CA LYS A 355 28.65 -12.44 3.58
C LYS A 355 28.85 -12.90 5.04
N VAL A 356 27.88 -13.65 5.60
CA VAL A 356 27.91 -14.12 7.00
C VAL A 356 28.29 -15.59 7.12
N THR A 357 28.50 -16.30 6.00
CA THR A 357 28.89 -17.71 6.02
C THR A 357 30.37 -17.81 6.39
N PRO A 358 30.74 -18.47 7.51
CA PRO A 358 32.14 -18.64 7.90
C PRO A 358 32.93 -19.43 6.84
N ASP A 359 34.22 -19.14 6.71
CA ASP A 359 35.09 -19.80 5.72
C ASP A 359 35.24 -21.31 5.97
N ASP A 360 35.12 -21.72 7.23
CA ASP A 360 35.23 -23.09 7.73
C ASP A 360 33.87 -23.81 7.86
N TYR A 361 32.77 -23.20 7.38
CA TYR A 361 31.43 -23.80 7.47
C TYR A 361 31.38 -25.22 6.87
N ASP A 362 30.74 -26.16 7.57
CA ASP A 362 30.86 -27.60 7.31
C ASP A 362 29.69 -28.19 6.50
N PHE A 363 28.69 -27.38 6.14
CA PHE A 363 27.56 -27.74 5.27
C PHE A 363 26.78 -28.99 5.72
N PRO A 364 26.16 -28.98 6.90
CA PRO A 364 25.56 -30.16 7.52
C PRO A 364 24.39 -30.73 6.69
N LEU A 365 23.62 -29.88 6.00
CA LEU A 365 22.53 -30.32 5.13
C LEU A 365 23.03 -31.06 3.89
N THR A 366 24.11 -30.57 3.26
CA THR A 366 24.75 -31.25 2.13
C THR A 366 25.32 -32.58 2.56
N ARG A 367 26.06 -32.61 3.69
CA ARG A 367 26.60 -33.83 4.30
C ARG A 367 25.52 -34.88 4.57
N LYS A 368 24.39 -34.45 5.13
CA LYS A 368 23.23 -35.32 5.38
C LYS A 368 22.62 -35.83 4.07
N ALA A 369 22.50 -34.98 3.06
CA ALA A 369 21.91 -35.34 1.77
C ALA A 369 22.76 -36.36 1.00
N VAL A 370 24.09 -36.27 1.06
CA VAL A 370 24.99 -37.19 0.32
C VAL A 370 25.33 -38.47 1.09
N LYS A 371 24.92 -38.59 2.35
CA LYS A 371 25.15 -39.77 3.19
C LYS A 371 24.42 -40.99 2.61
N GLY A 372 25.15 -42.08 2.41
CA GLY A 372 24.65 -43.34 1.85
C GLY A 372 24.69 -43.42 0.32
N HIS A 373 24.97 -42.32 -0.38
CA HIS A 373 25.01 -42.24 -1.83
C HIS A 373 26.38 -42.67 -2.39
N LEU A 374 26.70 -43.96 -2.28
CA LEU A 374 27.98 -44.53 -2.71
C LEU A 374 28.21 -44.43 -4.23
N GLU A 375 27.16 -44.25 -5.02
CA GLU A 375 27.25 -43.94 -6.45
C GLU A 375 27.94 -42.59 -6.74
N LEU A 376 28.05 -41.71 -5.73
CA LEU A 376 28.79 -40.45 -5.82
C LEU A 376 30.28 -40.61 -5.47
N THR A 377 30.77 -41.85 -5.29
CA THR A 377 32.20 -42.11 -5.05
C THR A 377 33.05 -41.50 -6.16
N GLY A 378 34.05 -40.71 -5.77
CA GLY A 378 34.94 -39.97 -6.70
C GLY A 378 34.53 -38.52 -6.94
N VAL A 379 33.36 -38.07 -6.44
CA VAL A 379 33.02 -36.64 -6.37
C VAL A 379 33.86 -35.98 -5.27
N ARG A 380 34.55 -34.88 -5.61
CA ARG A 380 35.24 -34.03 -4.62
C ARG A 380 34.35 -32.83 -4.28
N PHE A 381 34.08 -32.59 -3.01
CA PHE A 381 33.37 -31.40 -2.55
C PHE A 381 34.41 -30.34 -2.20
N VAL A 382 34.36 -29.18 -2.86
CA VAL A 382 35.34 -28.12 -2.66
C VAL A 382 34.64 -26.79 -2.48
N VAL A 383 35.23 -25.92 -1.66
CA VAL A 383 34.91 -24.50 -1.66
C VAL A 383 35.77 -23.87 -2.73
N ALA A 384 35.14 -23.21 -3.69
CA ALA A 384 35.82 -22.58 -4.81
C ALA A 384 35.47 -21.08 -4.89
N GLU A 385 36.39 -20.30 -5.45
CA GLU A 385 36.23 -18.86 -5.68
C GLU A 385 36.05 -18.58 -7.16
N GLU A 386 35.03 -17.79 -7.49
CA GLU A 386 34.79 -17.28 -8.84
C GLU A 386 34.31 -15.83 -8.75
N LEU A 387 34.96 -14.92 -9.49
CA LEU A 387 34.64 -13.48 -9.49
C LEU A 387 34.52 -12.87 -8.07
N GLY A 388 35.40 -13.27 -7.15
CA GLY A 388 35.42 -12.79 -5.77
C GLY A 388 34.30 -13.33 -4.87
N LYS A 389 33.50 -14.30 -5.35
CA LYS A 389 32.45 -14.97 -4.57
C LYS A 389 32.86 -16.41 -4.30
N LYS A 390 32.54 -16.91 -3.09
CA LYS A 390 32.82 -18.29 -2.68
C LYS A 390 31.59 -19.17 -2.91
N TYR A 391 31.82 -20.40 -3.33
CA TYR A 391 30.78 -21.38 -3.61
C TYR A 391 31.17 -22.74 -3.06
N LEU A 392 30.22 -23.49 -2.51
CA LEU A 392 30.37 -24.93 -2.33
C LEU A 392 30.00 -25.61 -3.65
N VAL A 393 30.93 -26.38 -4.20
CA VAL A 393 30.76 -27.08 -5.47
C VAL A 393 31.13 -28.57 -5.34
N GLY A 394 30.51 -29.40 -6.17
CA GLY A 394 30.89 -30.79 -6.36
C GLY A 394 31.59 -31.00 -7.70
N MET A 395 32.82 -31.50 -7.67
CA MET A 395 33.61 -31.82 -8.85
C MET A 395 33.41 -33.29 -9.21
N ALA A 396 32.65 -33.56 -10.27
CA ALA A 396 32.33 -34.90 -10.74
C ALA A 396 33.18 -35.29 -11.95
N GLN A 397 33.48 -36.58 -12.07
CA GLN A 397 34.32 -37.10 -13.16
C GLN A 397 33.55 -37.22 -14.49
N SER A 398 32.22 -37.31 -14.43
CA SER A 398 31.36 -37.45 -15.60
C SER A 398 30.07 -36.63 -15.47
N PHE A 399 29.42 -36.37 -16.60
CA PHE A 399 28.15 -35.66 -16.64
C PHE A 399 27.01 -36.44 -15.98
N ASP A 400 27.00 -37.78 -16.08
CA ASP A 400 26.02 -38.62 -15.39
C ASP A 400 26.18 -38.52 -13.86
N GLN A 401 27.42 -38.55 -13.38
CA GLN A 401 27.71 -38.40 -11.95
C GLN A 401 27.34 -36.99 -11.44
N ALA A 402 27.62 -35.94 -12.22
CA ALA A 402 27.18 -34.58 -11.92
C ALA A 402 25.64 -34.46 -11.84
N SER A 403 24.94 -35.09 -12.78
CA SER A 403 23.48 -35.10 -12.85
C SER A 403 22.84 -35.88 -11.70
N ARG A 404 23.48 -36.94 -11.20
CA ARG A 404 23.06 -37.65 -9.98
C ARG A 404 23.28 -36.79 -8.74
N LEU A 405 24.45 -36.16 -8.61
CA LEU A 405 24.74 -35.28 -7.50
C LEU A 405 23.72 -34.13 -7.40
N ALA A 406 23.44 -33.46 -8.52
CA ALA A 406 22.45 -32.38 -8.57
C ALA A 406 21.08 -32.84 -8.06
N ARG A 407 20.60 -34.01 -8.52
CA ARG A 407 19.32 -34.60 -8.08
C ARG A 407 19.30 -34.97 -6.59
N VAL A 408 20.39 -35.54 -6.08
CA VAL A 408 20.51 -35.91 -4.65
C VAL A 408 20.43 -34.65 -3.78
N ILE A 409 21.13 -33.58 -4.16
CA ILE A 409 21.12 -32.32 -3.41
C ILE A 409 19.75 -31.63 -3.51
N GLU A 410 19.19 -31.54 -4.72
CA GLU A 410 17.85 -30.97 -4.93
C GLU A 410 16.78 -31.66 -4.08
N SER A 411 16.82 -32.98 -4.00
CA SER A 411 15.88 -33.77 -3.19
C SER A 411 16.17 -33.70 -1.70
N GLY A 412 17.45 -33.70 -1.31
CA GLY A 412 17.89 -33.78 0.09
C GLY A 412 17.93 -32.42 0.81
N VAL A 413 17.99 -31.32 0.07
CA VAL A 413 18.07 -29.96 0.64
C VAL A 413 16.99 -29.07 0.03
N LYS A 414 15.94 -28.85 0.82
CA LYS A 414 14.76 -28.06 0.44
C LYS A 414 15.16 -26.67 -0.08
N GLY A 415 14.68 -26.34 -1.28
CA GLY A 415 14.90 -25.05 -1.93
C GLY A 415 16.24 -24.91 -2.67
N SER A 416 17.10 -25.94 -2.65
CA SER A 416 18.31 -25.92 -3.46
C SER A 416 17.99 -26.07 -4.96
N LYS A 417 18.77 -25.39 -5.80
CA LYS A 417 18.67 -25.48 -7.27
C LYS A 417 20.09 -25.64 -7.86
N PRO A 418 20.68 -26.83 -7.79
CA PRO A 418 22.05 -27.05 -8.24
C PRO A 418 22.20 -26.81 -9.74
N GLN A 419 23.36 -26.28 -10.16
CA GLN A 419 23.66 -26.01 -11.57
C GLN A 419 24.89 -26.80 -12.01
N ILE A 420 24.79 -27.49 -13.15
CA ILE A 420 25.92 -28.24 -13.73
C ILE A 420 26.59 -27.36 -14.77
N LEU A 421 27.91 -27.20 -14.65
CA LEU A 421 28.73 -26.31 -15.45
C LEU A 421 29.98 -27.06 -15.94
N CYS A 422 30.48 -26.66 -17.11
CA CYS A 422 31.76 -27.14 -17.61
C CYS A 422 32.86 -26.11 -17.36
N THR A 423 33.59 -26.24 -16.26
CA THR A 423 34.62 -25.27 -15.90
C THR A 423 35.60 -25.83 -14.87
N GLN A 424 36.69 -25.11 -14.61
CA GLN A 424 37.67 -25.43 -13.58
C GLN A 424 37.85 -24.21 -12.67
N PRO A 425 37.23 -24.20 -11.48
CA PRO A 425 37.28 -23.03 -10.62
C PRO A 425 38.59 -22.98 -9.82
N LYS A 426 38.86 -21.85 -9.17
CA LYS A 426 39.93 -21.72 -8.19
C LYS A 426 39.52 -22.40 -6.88
N GLU A 427 40.05 -23.59 -6.61
CA GLU A 427 39.80 -24.32 -5.37
C GLU A 427 40.45 -23.59 -4.17
N LEU A 428 39.67 -23.29 -3.13
CA LEU A 428 40.16 -22.68 -1.89
C LEU A 428 40.43 -23.73 -0.80
N ARG A 429 39.50 -24.67 -0.63
CA ARG A 429 39.65 -25.82 0.28
C ARG A 429 38.79 -26.98 -0.15
N GLU A 430 39.19 -28.18 0.24
CA GLU A 430 38.39 -29.40 0.08
C GLU A 430 37.58 -29.69 1.36
N LEU A 431 36.36 -30.17 1.17
CA LEU A 431 35.49 -30.69 2.21
C LEU A 431 35.44 -32.21 2.03
N ALA A 432 36.33 -32.93 2.71
CA ALA A 432 36.49 -34.38 2.54
C ALA A 432 35.31 -35.15 3.19
N ILE A 433 34.16 -35.23 2.52
CA ILE A 433 32.98 -35.92 3.03
C ILE A 433 33.12 -37.44 2.85
N ASP A 434 33.06 -38.19 3.94
CA ASP A 434 32.85 -39.63 3.93
C ASP A 434 31.41 -39.95 3.50
N LEU A 435 31.21 -40.46 2.29
CA LEU A 435 29.88 -40.75 1.78
C LEU A 435 29.13 -41.84 2.56
N LYS A 436 29.80 -42.72 3.32
CA LYS A 436 29.12 -43.74 4.13
C LYS A 436 28.51 -43.10 5.38
N THR A 437 29.29 -42.25 6.05
CA THR A 437 28.90 -41.70 7.36
C THR A 437 28.27 -40.31 7.28
N GLY A 438 28.57 -39.57 6.21
CA GLY A 438 28.26 -38.16 6.04
C GLY A 438 29.22 -37.24 6.80
N ASN A 439 30.32 -37.74 7.37
CA ASN A 439 31.25 -36.94 8.18
C ASN A 439 32.39 -36.33 7.37
N VAL A 440 32.87 -35.15 7.77
CA VAL A 440 34.10 -34.57 7.21
C VAL A 440 35.30 -35.27 7.84
N LYS A 441 36.28 -35.66 7.02
CA LYS A 441 37.52 -36.29 7.46
C LYS A 441 38.63 -35.28 7.74
#